data_AF-A0A2S9F6B5-F1
#
_entry.id   AF-A0A2S9F6B5-F1
#
_cell.length_a   1.000
_cell.length_b   1.000
_cell.length_c   1.000
_cell.angle_alpha   90.00
_cell.angle_beta   90.00
_cell.angle_gamma   90.00
#
_symmetry.space_group_name_H-M   'P 1'
#
loop_
_entity.id
_entity.type
_entity.pdbx_description
1 polymer ?
#
loop_
_entity_poly.entity_id
_entity_poly.type
_entity_poly.pdbx_seq_one_letter_code
_entity_poly.pdbx_strand_id
1 'polypeptide(L)'
;AADPDAPALALVTHHVEEIPPGFSHCLILSEGKVVDSGLLTDVLTAENLSTAFGQSIALDVIDGRYFARRTRSRAAHRRRM
;
A
#
# COMPACT_ATOMS: atom_id res chain seq x y z
N ALA A 1 -0.35 20.61 -1.36
CA ALA A 1 0.92 20.50 -2.10
C ALA A 1 1.87 21.57 -1.59
N ALA A 2 3.18 21.35 -1.62
CA ALA A 2 4.16 22.34 -1.15
C ALA A 2 4.19 23.61 -2.01
N ASP A 3 3.80 23.49 -3.28
CA ASP A 3 3.59 24.58 -4.22
C ASP A 3 2.29 24.30 -5.00
N PRO A 4 1.26 25.16 -4.92
CA PRO A 4 0.00 24.97 -5.64
C PRO A 4 0.12 25.20 -7.16
N ASP A 5 1.16 25.88 -7.63
CA ASP A 5 1.39 26.18 -9.06
C ASP A 5 2.27 25.12 -9.75
N ALA A 6 2.84 24.19 -8.98
CA ALA A 6 3.61 23.06 -9.51
C ALA A 6 2.71 22.09 -10.30
N PRO A 7 3.24 21.44 -11.36
CA PRO A 7 2.48 20.48 -12.13
C PRO A 7 2.08 19.27 -11.27
N ALA A 8 0.89 18.72 -11.54
CA ALA A 8 0.49 17.45 -10.95
C ALA A 8 1.41 16.33 -11.41
N LEU A 9 1.90 15.52 -10.47
CA LEU A 9 2.74 14.36 -10.72
C LEU A 9 1.98 13.08 -10.36
N ALA A 10 2.00 12.11 -11.27
CA ALA A 10 1.53 10.75 -11.01
C ALA A 10 2.72 9.77 -11.13
N LEU A 11 2.96 9.01 -10.06
CA LEU A 11 3.91 7.91 -10.03
C LEU A 11 3.12 6.60 -10.08
N VAL A 12 3.46 5.73 -11.02
CA VAL A 12 2.92 4.36 -11.08
C VAL A 12 4.01 3.41 -10.62
N THR A 13 3.77 2.72 -9.51
CA THR A 13 4.71 1.74 -8.95
C THR A 13 3.96 0.52 -8.43
N HIS A 14 4.66 -0.60 -8.34
CA HIS A 14 4.22 -1.83 -7.67
C HIS A 14 4.92 -2.06 -6.31
N HIS A 15 5.86 -1.20 -5.95
CA HIS A 15 6.61 -1.23 -4.69
C HIS A 15 6.35 0.06 -3.90
N VAL A 16 5.80 -0.08 -2.69
CA VAL A 16 5.46 1.08 -1.84
C VAL A 16 6.71 1.83 -1.39
N GLU A 17 7.85 1.14 -1.37
CA GLU A 17 9.17 1.64 -1.01
C GLU A 17 9.69 2.71 -1.99
N GLU A 18 9.14 2.76 -3.19
CA GLU A 18 9.51 3.73 -4.24
C GLU A 18 8.79 5.07 -4.09
N ILE A 19 7.76 5.17 -3.24
CA ILE A 19 6.97 6.38 -3.04
C ILE A 19 7.83 7.44 -2.34
N PRO A 20 8.17 8.56 -3.02
CA PRO A 20 8.92 9.65 -2.39
C PRO A 20 8.07 10.40 -1.36
N PRO A 21 8.71 11.06 -0.37
CA PRO A 21 8.01 12.00 0.48
C PRO A 21 7.38 13.13 -0.35
N GLY A 22 6.20 13.61 0.05
CA GLY A 22 5.49 14.71 -0.61
C GLY A 22 4.35 14.29 -1.54
N PHE A 23 4.21 12.99 -1.84
CA PHE A 23 2.98 12.47 -2.45
C PHE A 23 1.82 12.56 -1.45
N SER A 24 0.70 13.12 -1.91
CA SER A 24 -0.46 13.45 -1.05
C SER A 24 -1.63 12.48 -1.21
N HIS A 25 -1.78 11.89 -2.39
CA HIS A 25 -2.89 11.03 -2.75
C HIS A 25 -2.38 9.68 -3.25
N CYS A 26 -3.22 8.66 -3.11
CA CYS A 26 -2.97 7.31 -3.60
C CYS A 26 -4.22 6.77 -4.31
N LEU A 27 -3.98 5.92 -5.29
CA LEU A 27 -4.97 5.10 -5.96
C LEU A 27 -4.40 3.68 -5.99
N ILE A 28 -5.11 2.72 -5.41
CA ILE A 28 -4.74 1.30 -5.48
C ILE A 28 -5.65 0.61 -6.49
N LEU A 29 -5.04 -0.13 -7.41
CA LEU A 29 -5.73 -0.90 -8.45
C LEU A 29 -5.49 -2.40 -8.26
N SER A 30 -6.52 -3.20 -8.49
CA SER A 30 -6.41 -4.66 -8.62
C SER A 30 -7.41 -5.15 -9.66
N GLU A 31 -6.97 -6.05 -10.54
CA GLU A 31 -7.78 -6.60 -11.63
C GLU A 31 -8.51 -5.53 -12.48
N GLY A 32 -7.84 -4.39 -12.72
CA GLY A 32 -8.41 -3.27 -13.48
C GLY A 32 -9.50 -2.48 -12.75
N LYS A 33 -9.72 -2.73 -11.46
CA LYS A 33 -10.68 -2.02 -10.61
C LYS A 33 -9.97 -1.25 -9.52
N VAL A 34 -10.61 -0.16 -9.08
CA VAL A 34 -10.19 0.60 -7.91
C VAL A 34 -10.45 -0.24 -6.65
N VAL A 35 -9.40 -0.46 -5.87
CA VAL A 35 -9.51 -0.99 -4.51
C VAL A 35 -9.91 0.14 -3.58
N ASP A 36 -9.18 1.26 -3.64
CA ASP A 36 -9.48 2.49 -2.88
C ASP A 36 -8.73 3.69 -3.48
N SER A 37 -9.20 4.92 -3.19
CA SER A 37 -8.57 6.17 -3.65
C SER A 37 -8.85 7.36 -2.73
N GLY A 38 -7.88 8.26 -2.58
CA GLY A 38 -7.94 9.34 -1.59
C GLY A 38 -6.57 9.76 -1.07
N LEU A 39 -6.53 10.25 0.18
CA LEU A 39 -5.29 10.63 0.84
C LEU A 39 -4.39 9.42 1.01
N LEU A 40 -3.09 9.62 0.79
CA LEU A 40 -2.12 8.51 0.75
C LEU A 40 -2.09 7.73 2.07
N THR A 41 -2.18 8.40 3.21
CA THR A 41 -2.17 7.76 4.54
C THR A 41 -3.43 6.94 4.84
N ASP A 42 -4.55 7.28 4.19
CA ASP A 42 -5.85 6.64 4.44
C ASP A 42 -6.03 5.44 3.51
N VAL A 43 -5.48 5.54 2.29
CA VAL A 43 -5.58 4.51 1.25
C VAL A 43 -4.48 3.47 1.36
N LEU A 44 -3.24 3.89 1.64
CA LEU A 44 -2.08 2.98 1.67
C LEU A 44 -2.01 2.26 3.00
N THR A 45 -2.89 1.26 3.16
CA THR A 45 -3.05 0.47 4.38
C THR A 45 -2.73 -1.00 4.14
N ALA A 46 -2.38 -1.72 5.21
CA ALA A 46 -2.17 -3.17 5.14
C ALA A 46 -3.41 -3.93 4.65
N GLU A 47 -4.61 -3.44 4.98
CA GLU A 47 -5.88 -4.03 4.54
C GLU A 47 -6.08 -3.86 3.03
N ASN A 48 -5.95 -2.63 2.51
CA ASN A 48 -6.10 -2.35 1.09
C ASN A 48 -5.02 -3.07 0.26
N LEU A 49 -3.77 -3.12 0.74
CA LEU A 49 -2.71 -3.89 0.11
C LEU A 49 -3.01 -5.40 0.15
N SER A 50 -3.54 -5.93 1.25
CA SER A 50 -3.89 -7.35 1.34
C SER A 50 -4.99 -7.73 0.35
N THR A 51 -5.99 -6.86 0.18
CA THR A 51 -7.04 -6.99 -0.84
C THR A 51 -6.44 -6.96 -2.24
N ALA A 52 -5.59 -5.98 -2.53
CA ALA A 52 -4.97 -5.82 -3.85
C ALA A 52 -4.11 -7.02 -4.26
N PHE A 53 -3.34 -7.58 -3.31
CA PHE A 53 -2.41 -8.70 -3.54
C PHE A 53 -3.01 -10.09 -3.30
N GLY A 54 -4.25 -10.18 -2.81
CA GLY A 54 -4.90 -11.45 -2.46
C GLY A 54 -4.17 -12.26 -1.38
N GLN A 55 -3.37 -11.61 -0.53
CA GLN A 55 -2.49 -12.23 0.45
C GLN A 55 -2.39 -11.35 1.69
N SER A 56 -2.11 -11.92 2.86
CA SER A 56 -1.88 -11.13 4.07
C SER A 56 -0.59 -10.31 3.95
N ILE A 57 -0.74 -8.99 3.94
CA ILE A 57 0.36 -8.01 3.89
C ILE A 57 0.44 -7.30 5.24
N ALA A 58 1.67 -7.09 5.72
CA ALA A 58 1.96 -6.08 6.73
C ALA A 58 2.59 -4.88 6.05
N LEU A 59 2.25 -3.71 6.54
CA LEU A 59 2.78 -2.43 6.10
C LEU A 59 3.39 -1.73 7.30
N ASP A 60 4.67 -1.41 7.20
CA ASP A 60 5.42 -0.67 8.21
C ASP A 60 5.84 0.68 7.61
N VAL A 61 5.94 1.72 8.44
CA VAL A 61 6.50 3.02 8.06
C VAL A 61 7.70 3.32 8.95
N ILE A 62 8.89 3.41 8.35
CA ILE A 62 10.15 3.62 9.06
C ILE A 62 10.85 4.81 8.41
N ASP A 63 11.14 5.83 9.20
CA ASP A 63 11.79 7.07 8.76
C ASP A 63 11.12 7.69 7.51
N GLY A 64 9.77 7.64 7.48
CA GLY A 64 8.96 8.18 6.39
C GLY A 64 8.92 7.33 5.11
N ARG A 65 9.46 6.11 5.14
CA ARG A 65 9.40 5.15 4.03
C ARG A 65 8.47 3.99 4.35
N TYR A 66 7.67 3.59 3.36
CA TYR A 66 6.80 2.44 3.44
C TYR A 66 7.56 1.15 3.17
N PHE A 67 7.19 0.09 3.88
CA PHE A 67 7.71 -1.26 3.67
C PHE A 67 6.55 -2.24 3.67
N ALA A 68 6.31 -2.90 2.54
CA ALA A 68 5.27 -3.92 2.41
C ALA A 68 5.90 -5.32 2.42
N ARG A 69 5.39 -6.20 3.27
CA ARG A 69 5.86 -7.58 3.36
C ARG A 69 4.70 -8.54 3.53
N ARG A 70 4.80 -9.70 2.89
CA ARG A 70 3.87 -10.79 3.15
C ARG A 70 4.02 -11.27 4.59
N THR A 71 2.92 -11.33 5.33
CA THR A 71 2.89 -12.05 6.60
C THR A 71 2.55 -13.51 6.33
N ARG A 72 3.30 -14.42 6.93
CA ARG A 72 2.84 -15.80 7.05
C ARG A 72 1.87 -15.82 8.21
N SER A 73 0.57 -16.01 7.94
CA SER A 73 -0.26 -16.57 9.00
C SER A 73 0.38 -17.91 9.35
N ARG A 74 0.66 -18.15 10.64
CA ARG A 74 1.06 -19.50 11.05
C ARG A 74 -0.09 -20.39 10.61
N ALA A 75 0.15 -21.23 9.60
CA ALA A 75 -0.76 -22.31 9.28
C ALA A 75 -1.03 -23.02 10.60
N ALA A 76 -2.30 -23.18 10.95
CA ALA A 76 -2.73 -24.01 12.07
C ALA A 76 -2.37 -25.48 11.74
N HIS A 77 -1.08 -25.79 11.77
CA HIS A 77 -0.56 -27.13 11.65
C HIS A 77 -0.47 -27.72 13.06
N ARG A 78 -1.64 -28.10 13.60
CA ARG A 78 -1.89 -28.94 14.78
C ARG A 78 -3.41 -28.96 14.95
N ARG A 79 -4.17 -30.06 14.87
CA ARG A 79 -3.90 -31.50 14.84
C ARG A 79 -5.04 -32.15 14.05
N ARG A 80 -4.73 -33.08 13.14
CA ARG A 80 -5.58 -34.27 13.00
C ARG A 80 -5.20 -35.19 14.15
N MET A 81 -6.11 -35.41 15.08
CA MET A 81 -6.43 -36.69 15.70
C MET A 81 -7.84 -36.57 16.25
#